data_AF-A0A822BIU2-F1
#
_entry.id   AF-A0A822BIU2-F1
#
_cell.length_a   1.000
_cell.length_b   1.000
_cell.length_c   1.000
_cell.angle_alpha   90.00
_cell.angle_beta   90.00
_cell.angle_gamma   90.00
#
_symmetry.space_group_name_H-M   'P 1'
#
loop_
_entity.id
_entity.type
_entity.pdbx_description
1 polymer ?
#
loop_
_entity_poly.entity_id
_entity_poly.type
_entity_poly.pdbx_seq_one_letter_code
_entity_poly.pdbx_strand_id
1 'polypeptide(L)'
;MASSMRPFSIVTDPGFKHILQECLTIGREFRAQGELLIDDLLPSDRTVRNEVDRAAEQGRNILKTKLIAAAEDYRLSISPDICVRRTELTPTKTETTTITTRTLTQASPELSDEEEELRNAAETDDSSDEETDADDEEVDYTAATADDIPVSAKAILDVIKNCKSLVKYVKKANLNRQLQLEREKQNNIEQINDDSSPSTTNNSTNAATLHQCSV
;
A
#
# COMPACT_ATOMS: atom_id res chain seq x y z
N MET A 1 -19.98 31.28 10.12
CA MET A 1 -19.39 30.76 11.38
C MET A 1 -18.28 29.79 11.02
N ALA A 2 -17.12 29.86 11.67
CA ALA A 2 -16.01 28.94 11.39
C ALA A 2 -16.35 27.55 11.95
N SER A 3 -16.52 26.57 11.06
CA SER A 3 -17.06 25.23 11.39
C SER A 3 -16.12 24.38 12.27
N SER A 4 -14.80 24.54 12.15
CA SER A 4 -13.82 23.59 12.71
C SER A 4 -13.05 24.08 13.94
N MET A 5 -13.28 25.31 14.42
CA MET A 5 -12.55 25.95 15.54
C MET A 5 -11.01 25.75 15.52
N ARG A 6 -10.41 25.63 14.34
CA ARG A 6 -8.96 25.41 14.19
C ARG A 6 -8.20 26.72 14.40
N PRO A 7 -6.98 26.67 14.97
CA PRO A 7 -6.13 27.85 15.08
C PRO A 7 -5.68 28.31 13.69
N PHE A 8 -5.54 29.62 13.51
CA PHE A 8 -5.08 30.20 12.25
C PHE A 8 -3.64 29.77 11.87
N SER A 9 -2.85 29.29 12.82
CA SER A 9 -1.49 28.82 12.55
C SER A 9 -1.44 27.58 11.64
N ILE A 10 -2.51 26.79 11.57
CA ILE A 10 -2.52 25.54 10.80
C ILE A 10 -2.24 25.77 9.30
N VAL A 11 -2.68 26.91 8.74
CA VAL A 11 -2.46 27.21 7.32
C VAL A 11 -1.01 27.56 6.99
N THR A 12 -0.21 27.90 8.00
CA THR A 12 1.22 28.19 7.82
C THR A 12 2.11 26.97 7.99
N ASP A 13 1.56 25.87 8.52
CA ASP A 13 2.29 24.65 8.80
C ASP A 13 2.81 23.99 7.50
N PRO A 14 4.08 23.55 7.46
CA PRO A 14 4.65 22.90 6.29
C PRO A 14 3.91 21.61 5.89
N GLY A 15 3.45 20.81 6.86
CA GLY A 15 2.71 19.58 6.60
C GLY A 15 1.35 19.87 5.96
N PHE A 16 0.64 20.88 6.45
CA PHE A 16 -0.61 21.32 5.83
C PHE A 16 -0.41 21.79 4.38
N LYS A 17 0.65 22.56 4.11
CA LYS A 17 0.97 23.01 2.74
C LYS A 17 1.26 21.84 1.80
N HIS A 18 1.99 20.83 2.27
CA HIS A 18 2.28 19.64 1.49
C HIS A 18 1.00 18.90 1.10
N ILE A 19 0.13 18.63 2.07
CA ILE A 19 -1.15 17.96 1.81
C ILE A 19 -2.00 18.76 0.83
N LEU A 20 -2.08 20.09 1.02
CA LEU A 20 -2.83 20.96 0.11
C LEU A 20 -2.28 20.90 -1.32
N GLN A 21 -0.95 20.90 -1.48
CA GLN A 21 -0.30 20.77 -2.78
C GLN A 21 -0.59 19.41 -3.43
N GLU A 22 -0.55 18.31 -2.67
CA GLU A 22 -0.93 16.99 -3.17
C GLU A 22 -2.40 16.95 -3.62
N CYS A 23 -3.32 17.48 -2.83
CA CYS A 23 -4.73 17.57 -3.23
C CYS A 23 -4.91 18.36 -4.54
N LEU A 24 -4.16 19.46 -4.72
CA LEU A 24 -4.20 20.26 -5.96
C LEU A 24 -3.60 19.51 -7.15
N THR A 25 -2.53 18.73 -6.94
CA THR A 25 -1.93 17.88 -7.98
C THR A 25 -2.91 16.80 -8.41
N ILE A 26 -3.51 16.08 -7.45
CA ILE A 26 -4.53 15.06 -7.74
C ILE A 26 -5.72 15.68 -8.48
N GLY A 27 -6.23 16.82 -8.01
CA GLY A 27 -7.32 17.52 -8.70
C GLY A 27 -6.98 17.96 -10.13
N ARG A 28 -5.69 18.20 -10.43
CA ARG A 28 -5.23 18.50 -11.79
C ARG A 28 -5.18 17.24 -12.66
N GLU A 29 -4.66 16.15 -12.14
CA GLU A 29 -4.53 14.87 -12.86
C GLU A 29 -5.90 14.28 -13.20
N PHE A 30 -6.84 14.31 -12.25
CA PHE A 30 -8.17 13.73 -12.43
C PHE A 30 -9.16 14.64 -13.18
N ARG A 31 -8.78 15.88 -13.53
CA ARG A 31 -9.65 16.82 -14.26
C ARG A 31 -10.16 16.23 -15.59
N ALA A 32 -9.36 15.41 -16.25
CA ALA A 32 -9.73 14.79 -17.53
C ALA A 32 -10.69 13.60 -17.39
N GLN A 33 -10.76 13.00 -16.20
CA GLN A 33 -11.41 11.70 -15.97
C GLN A 33 -12.82 11.80 -15.37
N GLY A 34 -13.26 13.00 -14.98
CA GLY A 34 -14.62 13.23 -14.47
C GLY A 34 -14.67 14.02 -13.16
N GLU A 35 -15.83 14.00 -12.51
CA GLU A 35 -16.06 14.68 -11.23
C GLU A 35 -15.50 13.83 -10.08
N LEU A 36 -14.43 14.31 -9.43
CA LEU A 36 -13.83 13.66 -8.27
C LEU A 36 -14.58 14.08 -7.00
N LEU A 37 -15.19 13.13 -6.29
CA LEU A 37 -15.81 13.38 -4.99
C LEU A 37 -14.74 13.56 -3.91
N ILE A 38 -14.81 14.67 -3.17
CA ILE A 38 -13.84 15.01 -2.12
C ILE A 38 -13.87 13.97 -0.99
N ASP A 39 -15.04 13.41 -0.70
CA ASP A 39 -15.23 12.42 0.36
C ASP A 39 -14.51 11.10 0.08
N ASP A 40 -14.30 10.77 -1.21
CA ASP A 40 -13.56 9.57 -1.63
C ASP A 40 -12.04 9.81 -1.67
N LEU A 41 -11.63 11.07 -1.78
CA LEU A 41 -10.22 11.46 -1.84
C LEU A 41 -9.55 11.43 -0.47
N LEU A 42 -10.29 11.83 0.58
CA LEU A 42 -9.72 11.98 1.91
C LEU A 42 -9.89 10.69 2.73
N PRO A 43 -8.80 10.14 3.29
CA PRO A 43 -8.90 8.95 4.13
C PRO A 43 -9.69 9.26 5.41
N SER A 44 -10.42 8.25 5.91
CA SER A 44 -11.08 8.34 7.21
C SER A 44 -10.07 8.55 8.34
N ASP A 45 -10.52 9.18 9.44
CA ASP A 45 -9.71 9.36 10.66
C ASP A 45 -9.10 8.05 11.17
N ARG A 46 -9.83 6.94 11.05
CA ARG A 46 -9.36 5.61 11.45
C ARG A 46 -8.19 5.16 10.58
N THR A 47 -8.29 5.37 9.27
CA THR A 47 -7.24 5.04 8.32
C THR A 47 -5.97 5.85 8.60
N VAL A 48 -6.11 7.16 8.81
CA VAL A 48 -4.97 8.04 9.14
C VAL A 48 -4.28 7.58 10.43
N ARG A 49 -5.05 7.27 11.48
CA ARG A 49 -4.49 6.80 12.76
C ARG A 49 -3.71 5.49 12.59
N ASN A 50 -4.31 4.51 11.93
CA ASN A 50 -3.69 3.21 11.69
C ASN A 50 -2.38 3.36 10.91
N GLU A 51 -2.36 4.24 9.91
CA GLU A 51 -1.18 4.48 9.10
C GLU A 51 -0.08 5.19 9.89
N VAL A 52 -0.43 6.17 10.72
CA VAL A 52 0.53 6.83 11.62
C VAL A 52 1.13 5.84 12.62
N ASP A 53 0.32 4.97 13.22
CA ASP A 53 0.79 3.94 14.16
C ASP A 53 1.71 2.93 13.47
N ARG A 54 1.36 2.51 12.25
CA ARG A 54 2.17 1.62 11.41
C ARG A 54 3.51 2.26 11.07
N ALA A 55 3.51 3.51 10.60
CA ALA A 55 4.72 4.25 10.26
C ALA A 55 5.63 4.47 11.49
N ALA A 56 5.04 4.77 12.65
CA ALA A 56 5.76 4.92 13.90
C ALA A 56 6.44 3.59 14.32
N GLU A 57 5.74 2.46 14.20
CA GLU A 57 6.31 1.14 14.50
C GLU A 57 7.43 0.76 13.53
N GLN A 58 7.27 1.03 12.23
CA GLN A 58 8.33 0.84 11.25
C GLN A 58 9.56 1.69 11.58
N GLY A 59 9.36 2.97 11.92
CA GLY A 59 10.43 3.85 12.37
C GLY A 59 11.15 3.34 13.61
N ARG A 60 10.40 2.85 14.62
CA ARG A 60 10.97 2.21 15.82
C ARG A 60 11.82 1.01 15.46
N ASN A 61 11.34 0.14 14.58
CA ASN A 61 12.06 -1.06 14.18
C ASN A 61 13.36 -0.73 13.44
N ILE A 62 13.33 0.22 12.50
CA ILE A 62 14.54 0.70 11.81
C ILE A 62 15.55 1.27 12.81
N LEU A 63 15.09 2.11 13.76
CA LEU A 63 15.96 2.69 14.76
C LEU A 63 16.55 1.63 15.69
N LYS A 64 15.74 0.66 16.12
CA LYS A 64 16.18 -0.46 16.96
C LYS A 64 17.26 -1.27 16.26
N THR A 65 17.07 -1.62 14.99
CA THR A 65 18.08 -2.36 14.21
C THR A 65 19.38 -1.57 14.08
N LYS A 66 19.31 -0.27 13.78
CA LYS A 66 20.50 0.60 13.70
C LYS A 66 21.22 0.71 15.05
N LEU A 67 20.46 0.81 16.14
CA LEU A 67 21.01 0.92 17.48
C LEU A 67 21.71 -0.37 17.92
N ILE A 68 21.13 -1.53 17.60
CA ILE A 68 21.75 -2.84 17.86
C ILE A 68 23.06 -2.97 17.07
N ALA A 69 23.04 -2.66 15.76
CA ALA A 69 24.25 -2.71 14.93
C ALA A 69 25.35 -1.78 15.47
N ALA A 70 25.01 -0.54 15.84
CA ALA A 70 25.97 0.38 16.45
C ALA A 70 26.48 -0.12 17.81
N ALA A 71 25.62 -0.74 18.63
CA ALA A 71 26.05 -1.27 19.92
C ALA A 71 27.06 -2.42 19.76
N GLU A 72 26.89 -3.28 18.75
CA GLU A 72 27.81 -4.35 18.41
C GLU A 72 29.17 -3.78 17.92
N ASP A 73 29.14 -2.79 17.02
CA ASP A 73 30.34 -2.17 16.45
C ASP A 73 31.19 -1.47 17.53
N TYR A 74 30.55 -0.77 18.46
CA TYR A 74 31.25 0.01 19.49
C TYR A 74 31.39 -0.72 20.84
N ARG A 75 30.99 -2.00 20.94
CA ARG A 75 30.87 -2.76 22.21
C ARG A 75 30.16 -1.96 23.30
N LEU A 76 29.16 -1.17 22.93
CA LEU A 76 28.35 -0.46 23.90
C LEU A 76 27.51 -1.50 24.63
N SER A 77 27.90 -1.82 25.87
CA SER A 77 27.00 -2.54 26.75
C SER A 77 25.81 -1.62 26.99
N ILE A 78 24.62 -2.11 26.64
CA ILE A 78 23.39 -1.44 27.04
C ILE A 78 23.34 -1.57 28.56
N SER A 79 23.82 -0.55 29.26
CA SER A 79 23.62 -0.45 30.69
C SER A 79 22.12 -0.44 30.90
N PRO A 80 21.56 -1.31 31.76
CA PRO A 80 20.15 -1.26 32.11
C PRO A 80 19.94 -0.03 32.97
N ASP A 81 19.94 1.15 32.37
CA ASP A 81 19.53 2.37 33.03
C ASP A 81 18.03 2.28 33.21
N ILE A 82 17.68 1.87 34.44
CA ILE A 82 16.36 1.92 35.02
C ILE A 82 15.84 3.34 34.80
N CYS A 83 15.00 3.51 33.79
CA CYS A 83 14.24 4.73 33.58
C CYS A 83 13.18 4.79 34.68
N VAL A 84 13.59 5.22 35.88
CA VAL A 84 12.68 5.59 36.96
C VAL A 84 11.95 6.83 36.45
N ARG A 85 10.78 6.62 35.84
CA ARG A 85 9.81 7.71 35.71
C ARG A 85 9.47 8.13 37.13
N ARG A 86 10.00 9.27 37.55
CA ARG A 86 9.55 9.97 38.75
C ARG A 86 8.13 10.45 38.44
N THR A 87 7.14 9.58 38.66
CA THR A 87 5.77 10.04 38.85
C THR A 87 5.78 10.82 40.15
N GLU A 88 5.85 12.14 40.04
CA GLU A 88 5.62 13.05 41.15
C GLU A 88 4.18 12.88 41.60
N LEU A 89 3.97 11.90 42.48
CA LEU A 89 2.79 11.83 43.33
C LEU A 89 3.13 12.53 44.65
N THR A 90 2.27 13.50 44.96
CA THR A 90 2.11 14.21 46.22
C THR A 90 2.49 13.42 47.48
N PRO A 91 3.08 14.06 48.51
CA PRO A 91 3.72 13.39 49.62
C PRO A 91 2.68 12.85 50.61
N THR A 92 2.44 11.54 50.60
CA THR A 92 1.86 10.87 51.77
C THR A 92 2.59 9.57 52.05
N LYS A 93 3.53 9.68 53.00
CA LYS A 93 3.89 8.72 54.06
C LYS A 93 3.93 7.22 53.72
N THR A 94 5.09 6.65 54.08
CA THR A 94 5.43 5.24 54.38
C THR A 94 5.81 4.34 53.21
N GLU A 95 7.08 3.93 53.29
CA GLU A 95 7.87 3.09 52.41
C GLU A 95 7.36 1.63 52.35
N THR A 96 7.40 1.05 51.15
CA THR A 96 7.76 -0.36 50.91
C THR A 96 8.21 -0.46 49.46
N THR A 97 9.52 -0.55 49.26
CA THR A 97 10.15 -0.67 47.94
C THR A 97 10.06 -2.11 47.46
N THR A 98 9.05 -2.44 46.64
CA THR A 98 8.98 -3.74 45.95
C THR A 98 9.77 -3.65 44.65
N ILE A 99 10.94 -4.28 44.60
CA ILE A 99 11.73 -4.44 43.37
C ILE A 99 11.10 -5.57 42.55
N THR A 100 10.38 -5.22 41.49
CA THR A 100 9.86 -6.19 40.51
C THR A 100 10.84 -6.31 39.34
N THR A 101 11.67 -7.35 39.38
CA THR A 101 12.52 -7.77 38.27
C THR A 101 11.65 -8.42 37.20
N ARG A 102 11.44 -7.75 36.05
CA ARG A 102 10.82 -8.39 34.88
C ARG A 102 11.91 -9.08 34.06
N THR A 103 11.98 -10.40 34.21
CA THR A 103 12.70 -11.30 33.31
C THR A 103 12.04 -11.24 31.93
N LEU A 104 12.80 -10.85 30.90
CA LEU A 104 12.37 -10.94 29.50
C LEU A 104 12.42 -12.41 29.07
N THR A 105 11.32 -13.13 29.28
CA THR A 105 11.12 -14.43 28.66
C THR A 105 10.75 -14.19 27.20
N GLN A 106 11.63 -14.62 26.30
CA GLN A 106 11.44 -14.65 24.86
C GLN A 106 10.30 -15.64 24.56
N ALA A 107 9.12 -15.13 24.23
CA ALA A 107 8.01 -15.95 23.74
C ALA A 107 7.95 -15.82 22.22
N SER A 108 8.13 -16.94 21.53
CA SER A 108 7.87 -17.12 20.11
C SER A 108 6.42 -16.76 19.79
N PRO A 109 6.16 -16.00 18.71
CA PRO A 109 4.81 -15.86 18.19
C PRO A 109 4.46 -17.07 17.31
N GLU A 110 3.41 -17.79 17.70
CA GLU A 110 2.73 -18.77 16.86
C GLU A 110 2.02 -18.05 15.71
N LEU A 111 2.23 -18.55 14.50
CA LEU A 111 1.50 -18.19 13.29
C LEU A 111 0.13 -18.86 13.35
N SER A 112 -0.95 -18.07 13.37
CA SER A 112 -2.29 -18.55 13.02
C SER A 112 -2.68 -18.01 11.65
N ASP A 113 -2.82 -18.92 10.70
CA ASP A 113 -3.39 -18.67 9.38
C ASP A 113 -4.91 -18.59 9.52
N GLU A 114 -5.51 -17.44 9.25
CA GLU A 114 -6.95 -17.35 8.95
C GLU A 114 -7.15 -16.57 7.66
N GLU A 115 -7.65 -17.32 6.67
CA GLU A 115 -8.20 -16.86 5.40
C GLU A 115 -9.42 -15.97 5.67
N GLU A 116 -9.55 -14.86 4.92
CA GLU A 116 -10.88 -14.28 4.70
C GLU A 116 -11.06 -13.87 3.24
N GLU A 117 -12.02 -14.59 2.65
CA GLU A 117 -12.59 -14.50 1.32
C GLU A 117 -13.50 -13.27 1.23
N LEU A 118 -13.23 -12.31 0.34
CA LEU A 118 -14.26 -11.38 -0.13
C LEU A 118 -14.21 -11.16 -1.64
N ARG A 119 -15.34 -11.50 -2.25
CA ARG A 119 -15.67 -11.43 -3.67
C ARG A 119 -16.29 -10.07 -4.02
N ASN A 120 -15.94 -9.61 -5.22
CA ASN A 120 -16.74 -8.91 -6.25
C ASN A 120 -17.35 -7.51 -5.98
N ALA A 121 -16.85 -6.53 -6.75
CA ALA A 121 -17.58 -5.76 -7.78
C ALA A 121 -16.50 -5.05 -8.63
N ALA A 122 -16.21 -5.43 -9.88
CA ALA A 122 -16.94 -5.05 -11.09
C ALA A 122 -17.26 -3.55 -11.14
N GLU A 123 -16.37 -2.77 -11.75
CA GLU A 123 -16.75 -1.82 -12.79
C GLU A 123 -15.52 -1.50 -13.66
N THR A 124 -15.78 -1.58 -14.97
CA THR A 124 -14.91 -1.33 -16.11
C THR A 124 -14.77 0.16 -16.34
N ASP A 125 -13.54 0.64 -16.57
CA ASP A 125 -13.36 1.78 -17.47
C ASP A 125 -12.08 1.66 -18.28
N ASP A 126 -12.23 1.87 -19.58
CA ASP A 126 -11.27 1.68 -20.65
C ASP A 126 -10.74 3.06 -21.02
N SER A 127 -9.46 3.33 -20.73
CA SER A 127 -8.82 4.59 -21.12
C SER A 127 -7.40 4.32 -21.58
N SER A 128 -7.30 4.05 -22.88
CA SER A 128 -6.12 4.26 -23.72
C SER A 128 -5.58 5.68 -23.51
N ASP A 129 -4.31 5.83 -23.11
CA ASP A 129 -3.61 7.11 -23.26
C ASP A 129 -2.19 6.89 -23.79
N GLU A 130 -1.92 7.53 -24.93
CA GLU A 130 -0.70 7.46 -25.71
C GLU A 130 0.47 8.13 -24.98
N GLU A 131 1.57 7.41 -24.86
CA GLU A 131 2.86 7.91 -24.39
C GLU A 131 3.31 9.07 -25.30
N THR A 132 3.29 10.29 -24.77
CA THR A 132 3.99 11.42 -25.38
C THR A 132 5.38 11.49 -24.75
N ASP A 133 6.38 11.10 -25.54
CA ASP A 133 7.80 11.33 -25.29
C ASP A 133 8.04 12.85 -25.16
N ALA A 134 7.95 13.36 -23.93
CA ALA A 134 8.49 14.66 -23.60
C ALA A 134 9.97 14.46 -23.30
N ASP A 135 10.81 15.02 -24.17
CA ASP A 135 12.24 15.19 -23.98
C ASP A 135 12.52 15.86 -22.61
N ASP A 136 12.76 15.02 -21.60
CA ASP A 136 13.33 15.42 -20.33
C ASP A 136 14.74 15.94 -20.63
N GLU A 137 14.93 17.25 -20.54
CA GLU A 137 16.28 17.82 -20.51
C GLU A 137 17.05 17.18 -19.35
N GLU A 138 17.96 16.28 -19.71
CA GLU A 138 18.86 15.59 -18.80
C GLU A 138 19.76 16.64 -18.16
N VAL A 139 19.37 17.13 -16.98
CA VAL A 139 20.21 18.02 -16.18
C VAL A 139 21.46 17.24 -15.80
N ASP A 140 22.55 17.54 -16.49
CA ASP A 140 23.86 16.91 -16.31
C ASP A 140 24.50 17.37 -14.99
N TYR A 141 24.26 16.59 -13.92
CA TYR A 141 24.89 16.78 -12.62
C TYR A 141 26.29 16.14 -12.52
N THR A 142 26.91 15.68 -13.62
CA THR A 142 28.18 14.93 -13.57
C THR A 142 29.44 15.79 -13.42
N ALA A 143 29.32 17.12 -13.45
CA ALA A 143 30.47 18.02 -13.30
C ALA A 143 30.97 18.18 -11.84
N ALA A 144 30.25 17.65 -10.84
CA ALA A 144 30.72 17.63 -9.46
C ALA A 144 31.54 16.35 -9.22
N THR A 145 32.86 16.51 -9.09
CA THR A 145 33.78 15.44 -8.70
C THR A 145 33.28 14.75 -7.42
N ALA A 146 33.11 13.43 -7.48
CA ALA A 146 32.45 12.60 -6.45
C ALA A 146 33.08 12.67 -5.04
N ASP A 147 34.23 13.31 -4.90
CA ASP A 147 34.99 13.39 -3.66
C ASP A 147 34.56 14.57 -2.75
N ASP A 148 33.79 15.55 -3.24
CA ASP A 148 33.35 16.73 -2.46
C ASP A 148 31.89 16.66 -1.96
N ILE A 149 31.21 15.53 -2.17
CA ILE A 149 29.82 15.36 -1.73
C ILE A 149 29.81 15.08 -0.22
N PRO A 150 29.15 15.92 0.61
CA PRO A 150 29.07 15.67 2.04
C PRO A 150 28.43 14.29 2.30
N VAL A 151 28.93 13.58 3.32
CA VAL A 151 28.49 12.21 3.66
C VAL A 151 26.97 12.07 3.77
N SER A 152 26.28 13.14 4.21
CA SER A 152 24.82 13.22 4.26
C SER A 152 24.16 13.19 2.88
N ALA A 153 24.72 13.84 1.87
CA ALA A 153 24.21 13.84 0.51
C ALA A 153 24.40 12.48 -0.18
N LYS A 154 25.46 11.74 0.15
CA LYS A 154 25.65 10.36 -0.32
C LYS A 154 24.53 9.42 0.16
N ALA A 155 24.15 9.53 1.43
CA ALA A 155 23.03 8.77 1.97
C ALA A 155 21.68 9.11 1.30
N ILE A 156 21.46 10.38 0.96
CA ILE A 156 20.25 10.82 0.24
C ILE A 156 20.23 10.25 -1.18
N LEU A 157 21.37 10.27 -1.89
CA LEU A 157 21.47 9.69 -3.24
C LEU A 157 21.21 8.18 -3.25
N ASP A 158 21.68 7.45 -2.24
CA ASP A 158 21.39 6.02 -2.09
C ASP A 158 19.90 5.75 -1.84
N VAL A 159 19.24 6.57 -1.01
CA VAL A 159 17.79 6.49 -0.81
C VAL A 159 17.02 6.74 -2.11
N ILE A 160 17.39 7.78 -2.87
CA ILE A 160 16.77 8.09 -4.17
C ILE A 160 16.95 6.92 -5.14
N LYS A 161 18.14 6.32 -5.20
CA LYS A 161 18.43 5.15 -6.05
C LYS A 161 17.58 3.93 -5.67
N ASN A 162 17.38 3.71 -4.37
CA ASN A 162 16.53 2.63 -3.86
C ASN A 162 15.06 2.88 -4.19
N CYS A 163 14.56 4.12 -4.01
CA CYS A 163 13.20 4.50 -4.38
C CYS A 163 12.95 4.31 -5.89
N LYS A 164 13.90 4.71 -6.76
CA LYS A 164 13.80 4.46 -8.21
C LYS A 164 13.69 2.98 -8.54
N SER A 165 14.46 2.13 -7.84
CA SER A 165 14.43 0.68 -8.02
C SER A 165 13.09 0.08 -7.59
N LEU A 166 12.54 0.56 -6.47
CA LEU A 166 11.23 0.16 -5.98
C LEU A 166 10.09 0.53 -6.95
N VAL A 167 10.09 1.77 -7.46
CA VAL A 167 9.09 2.21 -8.45
C VAL A 167 9.16 1.35 -9.71
N LYS A 168 10.36 1.05 -10.22
CA LYS A 168 10.54 0.14 -11.36
C LYS A 168 9.99 -1.26 -11.08
N TYR A 169 10.24 -1.78 -9.88
CA TYR A 169 9.72 -3.09 -9.47
C TYR A 169 8.19 -3.10 -9.40
N VAL A 170 7.57 -2.10 -8.76
CA VAL A 170 6.11 -2.00 -8.64
C VAL A 170 5.45 -1.86 -10.01
N LYS A 171 5.98 -1.01 -10.90
CA LYS A 171 5.51 -0.90 -12.29
C LYS A 171 5.55 -2.24 -13.01
N LYS A 172 6.67 -2.97 -12.90
CA LYS A 172 6.83 -4.30 -13.51
C LYS A 172 5.87 -5.34 -12.92
N ALA A 173 5.66 -5.33 -11.60
CA ALA A 173 4.75 -6.23 -10.92
C ALA A 173 3.29 -5.98 -11.34
N ASN A 174 2.88 -4.70 -11.41
CA ASN A 174 1.55 -4.32 -11.87
C ASN A 174 1.31 -4.72 -13.33
N LEU A 175 2.28 -4.47 -14.21
CA LEU A 175 2.18 -4.88 -15.62
C LEU A 175 2.05 -6.40 -15.76
N ASN A 176 2.86 -7.17 -15.04
CA ASN A 176 2.76 -8.63 -15.04
C ASN A 176 1.40 -9.12 -14.54
N ARG A 177 0.84 -8.47 -13.52
CA ARG A 177 -0.50 -8.79 -13.01
C ARG A 177 -1.59 -8.52 -14.05
N GLN A 178 -1.52 -7.40 -14.76
CA GLN A 178 -2.46 -7.08 -15.85
C GLN A 178 -2.39 -8.12 -16.97
N LEU A 179 -1.18 -8.46 -17.43
CA LEU A 179 -0.99 -9.49 -18.47
C LEU A 179 -1.50 -10.86 -18.04
N GLN A 180 -1.37 -11.22 -16.77
CA GLN A 180 -1.91 -12.46 -16.24
C GLN A 180 -3.45 -12.48 -16.28
N LEU A 181 -4.09 -11.38 -15.85
CA LEU A 181 -5.54 -11.24 -15.91
C LEU A 181 -6.08 -11.31 -17.34
N GLU A 182 -5.37 -10.74 -18.32
CA GLU A 182 -5.77 -10.83 -19.73
C GLU A 182 -5.67 -12.25 -20.29
N ARG A 183 -4.61 -12.98 -19.95
CA ARG A 183 -4.48 -14.40 -20.34
C ARG A 183 -5.60 -15.25 -19.74
N GLU A 184 -5.95 -15.02 -18.48
CA GLU A 184 -7.06 -15.72 -17.82
C GLU A 184 -8.40 -15.43 -18.51
N LYS A 185 -8.63 -14.17 -18.93
CA LYS A 185 -9.83 -13.81 -19.72
C LYS A 185 -9.86 -14.53 -21.08
N GLN A 186 -8.75 -14.58 -21.80
CA GLN A 186 -8.68 -15.27 -23.10
C GLN A 186 -8.96 -16.78 -22.96
N ASN A 187 -8.35 -17.44 -21.97
CA ASN A 187 -8.58 -18.87 -21.71
C ASN A 187 -10.06 -19.18 -21.37
N ASN A 188 -10.74 -18.29 -20.63
CA ASN A 188 -12.16 -18.48 -20.30
C ASN A 188 -13.08 -18.33 -21.52
N ILE A 189 -12.72 -17.50 -22.51
CA ILE A 189 -13.51 -17.32 -23.74
C ILE A 189 -13.42 -18.56 -24.64
N GLU A 190 -12.24 -19.18 -24.72
CA GLU A 190 -12.05 -20.40 -25.52
C GLU A 190 -12.87 -21.59 -24.98
N GLN A 191 -12.98 -21.75 -23.66
CA GLN A 191 -13.77 -22.82 -23.05
C GLN A 191 -15.29 -22.71 -23.30
N ILE A 192 -15.81 -21.50 -23.48
CA ILE A 192 -17.25 -21.29 -23.75
C ILE A 192 -17.61 -21.68 -25.20
N ASN A 193 -16.66 -21.56 -26.13
CA ASN A 193 -16.91 -21.83 -27.54
C ASN A 193 -16.85 -23.35 -27.89
N ASP A 194 -16.18 -24.16 -27.08
CA ASP A 194 -16.07 -25.61 -27.32
C ASP A 194 -17.29 -26.43 -26.85
N ASP A 195 -18.14 -25.87 -25.98
CA ASP A 195 -19.35 -26.55 -25.47
C ASP A 195 -20.61 -26.30 -26.35
N SER A 196 -20.47 -25.52 -27.43
CA SER A 196 -21.55 -25.22 -28.39
C SER A 196 -21.53 -26.16 -29.61
N SER A 197 -21.23 -27.45 -29.42
CA SER A 197 -21.52 -28.46 -30.44
C SER A 197 -22.99 -28.89 -30.35
N PRO A 198 -23.84 -28.59 -31.36
CA PRO A 198 -25.22 -29.01 -31.35
C PRO A 198 -25.29 -30.52 -31.50
N SER A 199 -25.75 -31.23 -30.46
CA SER A 199 -26.13 -32.63 -30.60
C SER A 199 -27.38 -32.70 -31.49
N THR A 200 -27.18 -33.01 -32.77
CA THR A 200 -28.25 -33.25 -33.73
C THR A 200 -29.00 -34.53 -33.34
N THR A 201 -30.06 -34.39 -32.55
CA THR A 201 -31.03 -35.46 -32.27
C THR A 201 -31.89 -35.69 -33.51
N ASN A 202 -31.49 -36.67 -34.33
CA ASN A 202 -32.27 -37.20 -35.44
C ASN A 202 -33.45 -38.01 -34.89
N ASN A 203 -34.62 -37.38 -34.70
CA ASN A 203 -35.88 -38.11 -34.54
C ASN A 203 -36.44 -38.45 -35.92
N SER A 204 -36.20 -39.70 -36.32
CA SER A 204 -36.74 -40.30 -37.54
C SER A 204 -38.24 -40.54 -37.43
N THR A 205 -38.97 -39.83 -38.29
CA THR A 205 -40.36 -40.01 -38.65
C THR A 205 -40.62 -41.44 -39.15
N ASN A 206 -41.43 -42.22 -38.43
CA ASN A 206 -42.07 -43.41 -38.99
C ASN A 206 -43.52 -43.08 -39.35
N ALA A 207 -43.73 -42.88 -40.65
CA ALA A 207 -45.03 -42.90 -41.29
C ALA A 207 -45.50 -44.37 -41.40
N ALA A 208 -46.65 -44.68 -40.82
CA ALA A 208 -47.38 -45.92 -41.08
C ALA A 208 -48.81 -45.60 -41.49
N THR A 209 -48.95 -45.49 -42.81
CA THR A 209 -49.95 -46.12 -43.67
C THR A 209 -51.43 -46.07 -43.29
N LEU A 210 -52.13 -45.33 -44.16
CA LEU A 210 -53.55 -45.23 -44.44
C LEU A 210 -54.09 -46.49 -45.14
N HIS A 211 -55.16 -47.10 -44.62
CA HIS A 211 -56.18 -47.94 -45.31
C HIS A 211 -57.14 -48.47 -44.21
N GLN A 212 -58.47 -48.51 -44.29
CA GLN A 212 -59.45 -48.28 -45.35
C GLN A 212 -60.83 -48.20 -44.64
N CYS A 213 -61.72 -47.29 -45.06
CA CYS A 213 -63.12 -47.26 -44.61
C CYS A 213 -64.02 -48.13 -45.52
N SER A 214 -64.90 -48.89 -44.85
CA SER A 214 -66.29 -49.30 -45.15
C SER A 214 -66.78 -49.49 -46.59
N VAL A 215 -67.43 -50.65 -46.83
CA VAL A 215 -68.91 -50.77 -46.92
C VAL A 215 -69.34 -52.04 -46.20
#